data_AF-A0A661W8S5-F1
#
_entry.id   AF-A0A661W8S5-F1
#
_cell.length_a   1.000
_cell.length_b   1.000
_cell.length_c   1.000
_cell.angle_alpha   90.00
_cell.angle_beta   90.00
_cell.angle_gamma   90.00
#
_symmetry.space_group_name_H-M   'P 1'
#
loop_
_entity.id
_entity.type
_entity.pdbx_description
1 polymer ?
#
loop_
_entity_poly.entity_id
_entity_poly.type
_entity_poly.pdbx_seq_one_letter_code
_entity_poly.pdbx_strand_id
1 'polypeptide(L)'
;MPRLRRLSGDEVIAILAGFGFEMHSQRGTHVKLRRVTGGGSRQTLTVPRHRELDTGTLQAILRQASRFVPEDSLRAHFYTD
;
A
#
# COMPACT_ATOMS: atom_id res chain seq x y z
N MET A 1 -0.47 19.72 -11.24
CA MET A 1 -0.74 19.16 -9.91
C MET A 1 -0.84 17.66 -10.07
N PRO A 2 0.02 16.87 -9.42
CA PRO A 2 0.00 15.42 -9.59
C PRO A 2 -1.35 14.86 -9.14
N ARG A 3 -1.97 14.04 -9.99
CA ARG A 3 -3.29 13.43 -9.71
C ARG A 3 -3.09 12.02 -9.17
N LEU A 4 -3.92 11.63 -8.21
CA LEU A 4 -3.90 10.26 -7.71
C LEU A 4 -4.35 9.31 -8.83
N ARG A 5 -3.62 8.20 -9.01
CA ARG A 5 -3.99 7.14 -9.94
C ARG A 5 -5.25 6.43 -9.46
N ARG A 6 -6.07 5.96 -10.39
CA ARG A 6 -7.10 4.96 -10.11
C ARG A 6 -6.40 3.61 -10.00
N LEU A 7 -6.42 3.02 -8.81
CA LEU A 7 -5.76 1.76 -8.52
C LEU A 7 -6.76 0.79 -7.92
N SER A 8 -6.68 -0.46 -8.33
CA SER A 8 -7.31 -1.59 -7.67
C SER A 8 -6.54 -1.96 -6.40
N GLY A 9 -7.20 -2.71 -5.50
CA GLY A 9 -6.53 -3.24 -4.33
C GLY A 9 -5.39 -4.20 -4.67
N ASP A 10 -5.52 -4.96 -5.75
CA ASP A 10 -4.46 -5.86 -6.24
C ASP A 10 -3.23 -5.09 -6.72
N GLU A 11 -3.42 -3.97 -7.45
CA GLU A 11 -2.30 -3.11 -7.85
C GLU A 11 -1.60 -2.50 -6.64
N VAL A 12 -2.35 -2.04 -5.62
CA VAL A 12 -1.76 -1.51 -4.38
C VAL A 12 -0.97 -2.60 -3.64
N ILE A 13 -1.50 -3.82 -3.55
CA ILE A 13 -0.79 -4.96 -2.95
C ILE A 13 0.51 -5.23 -3.71
N ALA A 14 0.47 -5.25 -5.05
CA ALA A 14 1.64 -5.47 -5.88
C ALA A 14 2.71 -4.38 -5.71
N ILE A 15 2.30 -3.11 -5.67
CA ILE A 15 3.20 -1.98 -5.39
C ILE A 15 3.91 -2.18 -4.04
N LEU A 16 3.14 -2.50 -3.00
CA LEU A 16 3.70 -2.69 -1.66
C LEU A 16 4.57 -3.94 -1.55
N ALA A 17 4.30 -4.98 -2.34
CA ALA A 17 5.18 -6.13 -2.46
C ALA A 17 6.56 -5.77 -3.01
N GLY A 18 6.65 -4.78 -3.91
CA GLY A 18 7.92 -4.19 -4.35
C GLY A 18 8.75 -3.56 -3.23
N PHE A 19 8.11 -3.17 -2.12
CA PHE A 19 8.77 -2.69 -0.90
C PHE A 19 9.00 -3.80 0.13
N GLY A 20 8.87 -5.07 -0.25
CA GLY A 20 9.09 -6.23 0.60
C GLY A 20 7.92 -6.55 1.56
N PHE A 21 6.74 -5.98 1.34
CA PHE A 21 5.54 -6.41 2.07
C PHE A 21 4.95 -7.68 1.46
N GLU A 22 4.59 -8.63 2.31
CA GLU A 22 4.00 -9.89 1.91
C GLU A 22 2.58 -10.02 2.47
N MET A 23 1.75 -10.80 1.77
CA MET A 23 0.41 -11.13 2.27
C MET A 23 0.53 -12.00 3.52
N HIS A 24 0.08 -11.48 4.65
CA HIS A 24 0.13 -12.20 5.93
C HIS A 24 -1.19 -12.90 6.25
N SER A 25 -2.32 -12.24 6.00
CA SER A 25 -3.64 -12.83 6.17
C SER A 25 -4.69 -12.04 5.40
N GLN A 26 -5.88 -12.63 5.21
CA GLN A 26 -7.01 -11.98 4.58
C GLN A 26 -8.28 -12.26 5.39
N ARG A 27 -9.11 -11.23 5.59
CA ARG A 27 -10.46 -11.36 6.16
C ARG A 27 -11.46 -10.64 5.25
N GLY A 28 -12.32 -11.42 4.59
CA GLY A 28 -13.19 -10.87 3.55
C GLY A 28 -12.36 -10.21 2.45
N THR A 29 -12.66 -8.95 2.13
CA THR A 29 -11.92 -8.17 1.15
C THR A 29 -10.67 -7.48 1.72
N HIS A 30 -10.43 -7.53 3.03
CA HIS A 30 -9.29 -6.83 3.62
C HIS A 30 -8.08 -7.75 3.71
N VAL A 31 -7.01 -7.37 3.02
CA VAL A 31 -5.73 -8.08 2.98
C VAL A 31 -4.75 -7.39 3.92
N LYS A 32 -4.21 -8.14 4.87
CA LYS A 32 -3.18 -7.70 5.79
C LYS A 32 -1.82 -7.98 5.19
N LEU A 33 -1.04 -6.93 4.96
CA LEU A 33 0.33 -7.00 4.47
C LEU A 33 1.31 -6.84 5.63
N ARG A 34 2.42 -7.57 5.61
CA ARG A 34 3.47 -7.50 6.64
C ARG A 34 4.86 -7.63 6.01
N ARG A 35 5.82 -6.89 6.56
CA ARG A 35 7.25 -7.15 6.36
C ARG A 35 8.01 -7.14 7.68
N VAL A 36 9.14 -7.83 7.72
CA VAL A 36 10.09 -7.81 8.82
C VAL A 36 11.35 -7.12 8.33
N THR A 37 11.76 -6.03 8.99
CA THR A 37 12.99 -5.32 8.61
C THR A 37 14.23 -6.04 9.14
N GLY A 38 15.42 -5.69 8.64
CA GLY A 38 16.69 -6.26 9.11
C GLY A 38 16.93 -6.10 10.62
N GLY A 39 16.31 -5.10 11.26
CA GLY A 39 16.32 -4.91 12.72
C GLY A 39 15.23 -5.69 13.48
N GLY A 40 14.54 -6.65 12.85
CA GLY A 40 13.50 -7.49 13.46
C GLY A 40 12.15 -6.80 13.68
N SER A 41 12.00 -5.53 13.29
CA SER A 41 10.76 -4.78 13.46
C SER A 41 9.69 -5.23 12.46
N ARG A 42 8.49 -5.53 12.96
CA ARG A 42 7.34 -5.92 12.14
C ARG A 42 6.56 -4.68 11.72
N GLN A 43 6.44 -4.47 10.42
CA GLN A 43 5.63 -3.40 9.83
C GLN A 43 4.42 -4.02 9.16
N THR A 44 3.24 -3.43 9.36
CA THR A 44 1.98 -4.06 8.93
C THR A 44 0.97 -3.00 8.51
N LEU A 45 0.24 -3.27 7.44
CA LEU A 45 -0.90 -2.47 7.02
C LEU A 45 -1.99 -3.33 6.40
N THR A 46 -3.15 -2.73 6.15
CA THR A 46 -4.31 -3.41 5.57
C THR A 46 -4.73 -2.70 4.28
N VAL A 47 -4.99 -3.48 3.24
CA VAL A 47 -5.45 -2.99 1.93
C VAL A 47 -6.77 -3.67 1.59
N PRO A 48 -7.86 -2.93 1.31
CA PRO A 48 -9.06 -3.49 0.72
C PRO A 48 -8.77 -3.98 -0.71
N ARG A 49 -9.20 -5.20 -1.03
CA ARG A 49 -9.01 -5.87 -2.32
C ARG A 49 -10.22 -5.68 -3.21
N HIS A 50 -10.46 -4.44 -3.61
CA HIS A 50 -11.58 -4.06 -4.50
C HIS A 50 -11.04 -3.80 -5.91
N ARG A 51 -11.93 -3.83 -6.93
CA ARG A 51 -11.55 -3.58 -8.33
C ARG A 51 -11.04 -2.16 -8.57
N GLU A 52 -11.51 -1.21 -7.79
CA GLU A 52 -11.04 0.18 -7.76
C GLU A 52 -11.16 0.68 -6.33
N LEU A 53 -10.14 1.37 -5.84
CA LEU A 53 -10.16 2.01 -4.54
C LEU A 53 -10.49 3.49 -4.70
N ASP A 54 -11.32 3.99 -3.80
CA ASP A 54 -11.61 5.41 -3.77
C ASP A 54 -10.37 6.23 -3.38
N THR A 55 -10.37 7.52 -3.76
CA THR A 55 -9.26 8.45 -3.51
C THR A 55 -8.90 8.55 -2.02
N GLY A 56 -9.89 8.54 -1.13
CA GLY A 56 -9.66 8.66 0.31
C GLY A 56 -8.98 7.42 0.89
N THR A 57 -9.37 6.23 0.42
CA THR A 57 -8.77 4.94 0.77
C THR A 57 -7.33 4.88 0.27
N LEU A 58 -7.07 5.28 -0.98
CA LEU A 58 -5.70 5.33 -1.51
C LEU A 58 -4.81 6.31 -0.73
N GLN A 59 -5.32 7.50 -0.38
CA GLN A 59 -4.59 8.46 0.46
C GLN A 59 -4.33 7.92 1.87
N ALA A 60 -5.28 7.21 2.47
CA ALA A 60 -5.12 6.60 3.78
C ALA A 60 -4.05 5.51 3.76
N ILE A 61 -4.05 4.65 2.73
CA ILE A 61 -3.02 3.62 2.53
C ILE A 61 -1.65 4.27 2.32
N LEU A 62 -1.55 5.29 1.46
CA LEU A 62 -0.30 6.02 1.22
C LEU A 62 0.28 6.59 2.52
N ARG A 63 -0.55 7.28 3.31
CA ARG A 63 -0.17 7.85 4.61
C ARG A 63 0.26 6.78 5.62
N GLN A 64 -0.37 5.60 5.59
CA GLN A 64 0.03 4.50 6.47
C GLN A 64 1.35 3.87 6.01
N ALA A 65 1.52 3.68 4.70
CA ALA A 65 2.74 3.14 4.11
C ALA A 65 3.93 4.10 4.28
N SER A 66 3.71 5.42 4.27
CA SER A 66 4.77 6.42 4.43
C SER A 66 5.42 6.42 5.82
N ARG A 67 4.81 5.76 6.80
CA ARG A 67 5.42 5.48 8.11
C ARG A 67 6.57 4.47 8.04
N PHE A 68 6.68 3.74 6.94
CA PHE A 68 7.60 2.62 6.76
C PHE A 68 8.49 2.78 5.53
N VAL A 69 7.99 3.43 4.47
CA VAL A 69 8.66 3.63 3.19
C VAL A 69 8.73 5.14 2.94
N PRO A 70 9.83 5.68 2.40
CA PRO A 70 9.90 7.10 2.03
C PRO A 70 8.74 7.51 1.13
N GLU A 71 8.13 8.67 1.41
CA GLU A 71 6.94 9.11 0.70
C GLU A 71 7.21 9.31 -0.80
N ASP A 72 8.36 9.87 -1.18
CA ASP A 72 8.71 10.09 -2.59
C ASP A 72 8.76 8.77 -3.39
N SER A 73 9.25 7.69 -2.78
CA SER A 73 9.25 6.36 -3.39
C SER A 73 7.83 5.84 -3.60
N LEU A 74 6.91 6.12 -2.69
CA LEU A 74 5.51 5.72 -2.84
C LEU A 74 4.78 6.59 -3.88
N ARG A 75 5.04 7.91 -3.89
CA ARG A 75 4.35 8.85 -4.79
C ARG A 75 4.58 8.52 -6.26
N ALA A 76 5.77 8.02 -6.61
CA ALA A 76 6.08 7.53 -7.96
C ALA A 76 5.14 6.41 -8.46
N HIS A 77 4.48 5.68 -7.55
CA HIS A 77 3.53 4.63 -7.90
C HIS A 77 2.06 5.05 -7.76
N PHE A 78 1.75 5.99 -6.86
CA PHE A 78 0.38 6.38 -6.52
C PHE A 78 -0.13 7.62 -7.27
N TYR A 79 0.76 8.46 -7.80
CA TYR A 79 0.40 9.65 -8.56
C TYR A 79 0.81 9.50 -10.03
N THR A 80 0.06 10.16 -10.90
CA THR A 80 0.55 10.48 -12.25
C THR A 80 1.36 11.77 -12.20
N ASP A 81 2.33 11.92 -13.10
CA ASP A 81 2.88 13.23 -13.48
C ASP A 81 1.76 14.22 -13.88
#